data_AF-A0A8C3F6U6-F1
#
_entry.id   AF-A0A8C3F6U6-F1
#
_cell.length_a   1.000
_cell.length_b   1.000
_cell.length_c   1.000
_cell.angle_alpha   90.00
_cell.angle_beta   90.00
_cell.angle_gamma   90.00
#
_symmetry.space_group_name_H-M   'P 1'
#
loop_
_entity.id
_entity.type
_entity.pdbx_description
1 polymer ?
#
loop_
_entity_poly.entity_id
_entity_poly.type
_entity_poly.pdbx_seq_one_letter_code
_entity_poly.pdbx_strand_id
1 'polypeptide(L)'
;MGLPPSLLRCSLKATPVLDMAFNAFDDQYIGCTEVMENIIKSKLLRQEKLRHKVFSKRWEAAKKQWNNNKKNLSLPRGFKDENGIAILAYTSGGEIPLYQEFNKAVREAGKSRAYYLKHFPFKALHFYLTRALQLLKRDCAEMYEMEVYRGVRSLRYQPGKRGGMVRFGTFASSSLDRNVAHRFGSATFFTIRTCFGVPIADFSYIRDEEEVLIPVYERFRVCNFTQDKNSNLFVLHSTNRTFSRYNCVYIEGQSPLEGMGNLLLDSLAAFTAKASCFAVFTVRPSHVIVNSEPRLYVIWVADMSSCWDGFAELMFDATYLINLL
;
A
#
# COMPACT_ATOMS: atom_id res chain seq x y z
N MET A 1 30.48 57.60 -8.75
CA MET A 1 29.22 56.91 -9.09
C MET A 1 29.26 55.53 -8.45
N GLY A 2 28.66 55.38 -7.27
CA GLY A 2 28.60 54.10 -6.55
C GLY A 2 27.32 53.36 -6.93
N LEU A 3 27.45 52.16 -7.49
CA LEU A 3 26.35 51.21 -7.63
C LEU A 3 26.01 50.63 -6.24
N PRO A 4 24.73 50.58 -5.83
CA PRO A 4 24.36 49.95 -4.56
C PRO A 4 24.38 48.41 -4.69
N PRO A 5 24.92 47.66 -3.70
CA PRO A 5 24.91 46.21 -3.73
C PRO A 5 23.59 45.62 -3.24
N SER A 6 23.16 44.59 -3.98
CA SER A 6 22.31 43.48 -3.55
C SER A 6 20.85 43.76 -3.16
N LEU A 7 19.95 43.56 -4.13
CA LEU A 7 18.63 42.99 -3.85
C LEU A 7 18.83 41.55 -3.36
N LEU A 8 19.08 41.41 -2.06
CA LEU A 8 18.96 40.15 -1.35
C LEU A 8 17.51 39.67 -1.55
N ARG A 9 17.27 38.73 -2.48
CA ARG A 9 15.99 38.03 -2.55
C ARG A 9 15.84 37.24 -1.26
N CYS A 10 15.14 37.82 -0.28
CA CYS A 10 14.59 37.07 0.83
C CYS A 10 13.64 36.04 0.22
N SER A 11 14.09 34.79 0.10
CA SER A 11 13.22 33.67 -0.22
C SER A 11 12.25 33.54 0.94
N LEU A 12 11.05 34.13 0.79
CA LEU A 12 9.94 33.88 1.68
C LEU A 12 9.71 32.37 1.67
N LYS A 13 10.13 31.67 2.73
CA LYS A 13 9.77 30.26 2.93
C LYS A 13 8.25 30.20 2.91
N ALA A 14 7.69 29.69 1.82
CA ALA A 14 6.25 29.50 1.69
C ALA A 14 5.75 28.70 2.89
N THR A 15 4.78 29.27 3.61
CA THR A 15 4.19 28.61 4.77
C THR A 15 3.48 27.34 4.28
N PRO A 16 3.74 26.16 4.87
CA PRO A 16 3.12 24.93 4.40
C PRO A 16 1.61 24.99 4.62
N VAL A 17 0.84 24.69 3.58
CA VAL A 17 -0.62 24.64 3.63
C VAL A 17 -1.07 23.20 3.77
N LEU A 18 -2.01 22.93 4.68
CA LEU A 18 -2.70 21.66 4.76
C LEU A 18 -3.87 21.68 3.77
N ASP A 19 -3.77 20.86 2.73
CA ASP A 19 -4.72 20.79 1.61
C ASP A 19 -5.26 19.37 1.41
N MET A 20 -5.85 19.09 0.25
CA MET A 20 -6.38 17.76 -0.10
C MET A 20 -5.30 16.75 -0.54
N ALA A 21 -4.02 17.17 -0.55
CA ALA A 21 -2.86 16.38 -0.93
C ALA A 21 -3.03 15.66 -2.28
N PHE A 22 -3.28 16.43 -3.34
CA PHE A 22 -3.52 15.86 -4.68
C PHE A 22 -2.31 15.12 -5.24
N ASN A 23 -1.09 15.44 -4.82
CA ASN A 23 0.13 14.76 -5.29
C ASN A 23 0.44 13.44 -4.54
N ALA A 24 -0.35 13.10 -3.52
CA ALA A 24 -0.17 11.86 -2.78
C ALA A 24 -0.64 10.64 -3.59
N PHE A 25 0.12 9.54 -3.50
CA PHE A 25 -0.37 8.24 -3.97
C PHE A 25 -1.29 7.63 -2.92
N ASP A 26 -2.54 7.41 -3.27
CA ASP A 26 -3.63 7.14 -2.34
C ASP A 26 -4.50 5.95 -2.75
N ASP A 27 -3.91 4.99 -3.45
CA ASP A 27 -4.59 3.79 -3.96
C ASP A 27 -5.24 2.97 -2.83
N GLN A 28 -6.51 2.62 -3.02
CA GLN A 28 -7.28 1.78 -2.10
C GLN A 28 -7.34 0.31 -2.54
N TYR A 29 -6.85 -0.01 -3.74
CA TYR A 29 -6.82 -1.36 -4.31
C TYR A 29 -8.20 -2.05 -4.39
N ILE A 30 -9.24 -1.24 -4.63
CA ILE A 30 -10.62 -1.72 -4.71
C ILE A 30 -10.79 -2.54 -5.99
N GLY A 31 -11.15 -3.80 -5.83
CA GLY A 31 -11.39 -4.74 -6.94
C GLY A 31 -10.15 -5.43 -7.51
N CYS A 32 -8.95 -5.19 -6.97
CA CYS A 32 -7.71 -5.78 -7.49
C CYS A 32 -6.77 -6.35 -6.43
N THR A 33 -7.29 -6.61 -5.22
CA THR A 33 -6.47 -7.06 -4.08
C THR A 33 -5.71 -8.36 -4.40
N GLU A 34 -6.39 -9.38 -4.92
CA GLU A 34 -5.80 -10.69 -5.21
C GLU A 34 -4.72 -10.60 -6.31
N VAL A 35 -5.03 -9.88 -7.39
CA VAL A 35 -4.09 -9.66 -8.51
C VAL A 35 -2.84 -8.93 -8.02
N MET A 36 -3.02 -7.84 -7.27
CA MET A 36 -1.89 -7.06 -6.75
C MET A 36 -1.03 -7.91 -5.81
N GLU A 37 -1.65 -8.71 -4.96
CA GLU A 37 -0.94 -9.59 -4.03
C GLU A 37 -0.13 -10.67 -4.76
N ASN A 38 -0.69 -11.31 -5.80
CA ASN A 38 0.01 -12.30 -6.60
C ASN A 38 1.23 -11.69 -7.31
N ILE A 39 1.10 -10.48 -7.84
CA ILE A 39 2.25 -9.77 -8.46
C ILE A 39 3.31 -9.43 -7.40
N ILE A 40 2.88 -9.04 -6.20
CA ILE A 40 3.80 -8.72 -5.11
C ILE A 40 4.61 -9.94 -4.67
N LYS A 41 3.94 -11.08 -4.48
CA LYS A 41 4.56 -12.34 -4.06
C LYS A 41 5.49 -12.92 -5.11
N SER A 42 5.08 -12.92 -6.38
CA SER A 42 5.87 -13.49 -7.47
C SER A 42 7.16 -12.71 -7.75
N LYS A 43 7.13 -11.37 -7.74
CA LYS A 43 8.31 -10.58 -8.13
C LYS A 43 8.52 -9.27 -7.38
N LEU A 44 7.46 -8.49 -7.11
CA LEU A 44 7.64 -7.07 -6.79
C LEU A 44 8.38 -6.83 -5.48
N LEU A 45 7.97 -7.50 -4.39
CA LEU A 45 8.60 -7.30 -3.08
C LEU A 45 10.09 -7.67 -3.11
N ARG A 46 10.45 -8.78 -3.78
CA ARG A 46 11.85 -9.19 -3.94
C ARG A 46 12.65 -8.13 -4.68
N GLN A 47 12.12 -7.60 -5.78
CA GLN A 47 12.78 -6.57 -6.58
C GLN A 47 12.95 -5.25 -5.81
N GLU A 48 11.93 -4.81 -5.07
CA GLU A 48 12.00 -3.59 -4.26
C GLU A 48 13.02 -3.71 -3.14
N LYS A 49 13.06 -4.85 -2.43
CA LYS A 49 14.08 -5.11 -1.40
C LYS A 49 15.51 -5.12 -1.96
N LEU A 50 15.73 -5.72 -3.13
CA LEU A 50 17.06 -5.75 -3.75
C LEU A 50 17.58 -4.34 -4.10
N ARG A 51 16.69 -3.43 -4.48
CA ARG A 51 17.03 -2.07 -4.90
C ARG A 51 17.06 -1.07 -3.75
N HIS A 52 16.43 -1.38 -2.62
CA HIS A 52 16.26 -0.46 -1.50
C HIS A 52 16.75 -1.04 -0.17
N LYS A 53 18.01 -0.76 0.17
CA LYS A 53 18.69 -1.33 1.36
C LYS A 53 17.96 -1.09 2.69
N VAL A 54 17.48 0.14 2.93
CA VAL A 54 16.72 0.48 4.15
C VAL A 54 15.44 -0.35 4.22
N PHE A 55 14.63 -0.34 3.17
CA PHE A 55 13.42 -1.16 3.09
C PHE A 55 13.69 -2.64 3.35
N SER A 56 14.70 -3.22 2.69
CA SER A 56 15.06 -4.62 2.89
C SER A 56 15.43 -4.93 4.34
N LYS A 57 16.31 -4.13 4.95
CA LYS A 57 16.73 -4.32 6.34
C LYS A 57 15.54 -4.27 7.30
N ARG A 58 14.65 -3.30 7.10
CA ARG A 58 13.47 -3.09 7.95
C ARG A 58 12.42 -4.17 7.76
N TRP A 59 12.16 -4.58 6.52
CA TRP A 59 11.25 -5.68 6.23
C TRP A 59 11.70 -7.00 6.86
N GLU A 60 12.99 -7.36 6.76
CA GLU A 60 13.50 -8.59 7.35
C GLU A 60 13.49 -8.54 8.89
N ALA A 61 13.78 -7.38 9.49
CA ALA A 61 13.65 -7.20 10.94
C ALA A 61 12.20 -7.33 11.40
N ALA A 62 11.26 -6.72 10.67
CA ALA A 62 9.83 -6.82 10.92
C ALA A 62 9.32 -8.25 10.77
N LYS A 63 9.81 -9.00 9.77
CA LYS A 63 9.48 -10.42 9.57
C LYS A 63 9.89 -11.28 10.76
N LYS A 64 11.11 -11.09 11.28
CA LYS A 64 11.58 -11.80 12.48
C LYS A 64 10.71 -11.48 13.69
N GLN A 65 10.42 -10.19 13.92
CA GLN A 65 9.58 -9.75 15.03
C GLN A 65 8.14 -10.29 14.92
N TRP A 66 7.55 -10.24 13.74
CA TRP A 66 6.21 -10.75 13.47
C TRP A 66 6.07 -12.23 13.83
N ASN A 67 7.05 -13.05 13.41
CA ASN A 67 7.03 -14.48 13.69
C ASN A 67 7.06 -14.82 15.19
N ASN A 68 7.66 -13.95 16.00
CA ASN A 68 7.70 -14.09 17.46
C ASN A 68 6.37 -13.68 18.11
N ASN A 69 5.75 -12.60 17.61
CA ASN A 69 4.63 -11.95 18.30
C ASN A 69 3.25 -12.42 17.83
N LYS A 70 3.13 -12.89 16.58
CA LYS A 70 1.83 -13.16 15.95
C LYS A 70 0.98 -14.21 16.67
N LYS A 71 1.61 -15.13 17.41
CA LYS A 71 0.91 -16.17 18.17
C LYS A 71 0.01 -15.61 19.29
N ASN A 72 0.28 -14.39 19.73
CA ASN A 72 -0.45 -13.74 20.82
C ASN A 72 -1.52 -12.75 20.31
N LEU A 73 -1.77 -12.72 19.00
CA LEU A 73 -2.70 -11.77 18.37
C LEU A 73 -3.94 -12.49 17.85
N SER A 74 -5.11 -11.88 18.06
CA SER A 74 -6.33 -12.25 17.36
C SER A 74 -6.36 -11.52 16.02
N LEU A 75 -6.34 -12.27 14.92
CA LEU A 75 -6.24 -11.71 13.57
C LEU A 75 -7.57 -11.93 12.80
N PRO A 76 -8.06 -10.91 12.08
CA PRO A 76 -9.29 -11.05 11.29
C PRO A 76 -9.09 -11.99 10.10
N ARG A 77 -10.19 -12.54 9.59
CA ARG A 77 -10.16 -13.42 8.41
C ARG A 77 -9.50 -12.69 7.23
N GLY A 78 -8.56 -13.38 6.57
CA GLY A 78 -7.85 -12.85 5.42
C GLY A 78 -6.66 -11.95 5.75
N PHE A 79 -6.37 -11.71 7.04
CA PHE A 79 -5.13 -11.06 7.46
C PHE A 79 -3.95 -12.02 7.29
N LYS A 80 -2.94 -11.58 6.53
CA LYS A 80 -1.77 -12.40 6.18
C LYS A 80 -0.54 -11.89 6.90
N ASP A 81 0.49 -12.73 6.97
CA ASP A 81 1.74 -12.38 7.65
C ASP A 81 2.33 -11.08 7.09
N GLU A 82 2.28 -10.88 5.78
CA GLU A 82 2.79 -9.67 5.12
C GLU A 82 2.07 -8.38 5.56
N ASN A 83 0.81 -8.46 5.97
CA ASN A 83 0.08 -7.30 6.52
C ASN A 83 0.67 -6.87 7.87
N GLY A 84 0.91 -7.83 8.77
CA GLY A 84 1.53 -7.58 10.07
C GLY A 84 2.99 -7.11 9.95
N ILE A 85 3.74 -7.73 9.03
CA ILE A 85 5.12 -7.33 8.72
C ILE A 85 5.16 -5.90 8.18
N ALA A 86 4.20 -5.50 7.33
CA ALA A 86 4.13 -4.14 6.81
C ALA A 86 3.89 -3.10 7.92
N ILE A 87 3.00 -3.39 8.88
CA ILE A 87 2.77 -2.52 10.05
C ILE A 87 4.07 -2.38 10.86
N LEU A 88 4.69 -3.50 11.24
CA LEU A 88 5.95 -3.50 11.98
C LEU A 88 7.06 -2.76 11.23
N ALA A 89 7.21 -3.00 9.92
CA ALA A 89 8.22 -2.32 9.11
C ALA A 89 8.01 -0.80 9.10
N TYR A 90 6.75 -0.35 9.03
CA TYR A 90 6.39 1.06 9.08
C TYR A 90 6.71 1.68 10.45
N THR A 91 6.34 1.03 11.55
CA THR A 91 6.57 1.53 12.93
C THR A 91 7.99 1.28 13.46
N SER A 92 8.81 0.51 12.74
CA SER A 92 10.16 0.19 13.17
C SER A 92 11.05 1.44 13.33
N GLY A 93 11.47 1.68 14.58
CA GLY A 93 12.43 2.72 14.93
C GLY A 93 13.88 2.38 14.53
N GLY A 94 14.80 3.30 14.81
CA GLY A 94 16.25 3.16 14.60
C GLY A 94 16.82 4.33 13.79
N GLU A 95 18.11 4.27 13.47
CA GLU A 95 18.88 5.42 12.94
C GLU A 95 18.22 6.12 11.74
N ILE A 96 17.70 5.35 10.79
CA ILE A 96 16.82 5.84 9.71
C ILE A 96 15.48 5.11 9.78
N PRO A 97 14.40 5.75 10.26
CA PRO A 97 13.07 5.15 10.30
C PRO A 97 12.47 5.04 8.90
N LEU A 98 11.95 3.85 8.55
CA LEU A 98 11.39 3.61 7.20
C LEU A 98 10.22 4.53 6.88
N TYR A 99 9.38 4.85 7.87
CA TYR A 99 8.21 5.71 7.66
C TYR A 99 8.58 7.09 7.10
N GLN A 100 9.78 7.61 7.37
CA GLN A 100 10.19 8.94 6.89
C GLN A 100 10.39 8.94 5.37
N GLU A 101 11.15 7.96 4.86
CA GLU A 101 11.39 7.79 3.42
C GLU A 101 10.10 7.37 2.70
N PHE A 102 9.36 6.44 3.30
CA PHE A 102 8.09 5.97 2.76
C PHE A 102 7.07 7.10 2.64
N ASN A 103 6.80 7.85 3.72
CA ASN A 103 5.84 8.96 3.69
C ASN A 103 6.29 10.09 2.77
N LYS A 104 7.60 10.35 2.63
CA LYS A 104 8.11 11.30 1.62
C LYS A 104 7.78 10.83 0.21
N ALA A 105 8.03 9.56 -0.11
CA ALA A 105 7.73 8.99 -1.41
C ALA A 105 6.22 8.98 -1.71
N VAL A 106 5.38 8.61 -0.73
CA VAL A 106 3.91 8.60 -0.86
C VAL A 106 3.38 9.98 -1.22
N ARG A 107 3.88 11.04 -0.56
CA ARG A 107 3.46 12.44 -0.78
C ARG A 107 3.64 12.91 -2.23
N GLU A 108 4.56 12.31 -2.97
CA GLU A 108 4.90 12.73 -4.33
C GLU A 108 4.48 11.74 -5.41
N ALA A 109 4.31 10.47 -5.07
CA ALA A 109 4.09 9.41 -6.03
C ALA A 109 2.80 9.58 -6.86
N GLY A 110 1.82 10.33 -6.35
CA GLY A 110 0.57 10.65 -7.03
C GLY A 110 0.62 11.83 -8.01
N LYS A 111 1.80 12.41 -8.29
CA LYS A 111 1.96 13.46 -9.33
C LYS A 111 1.44 12.98 -10.70
N SER A 112 1.76 11.75 -11.08
CA SER A 112 1.23 11.07 -12.27
C SER A 112 1.48 9.56 -12.20
N ARG A 113 0.74 8.76 -13.00
CA ARG A 113 1.00 7.31 -13.13
C ARG A 113 2.44 7.01 -13.55
N ALA A 114 2.99 7.78 -14.50
CA ALA A 114 4.38 7.61 -14.94
C ALA A 114 5.38 7.88 -13.81
N TYR A 115 5.14 8.91 -12.99
CA TYR A 115 5.98 9.20 -11.84
C TYR A 115 5.92 8.09 -10.79
N TYR A 116 4.70 7.61 -10.46
CA TYR A 116 4.49 6.47 -9.57
C TYR A 116 5.28 5.23 -10.03
N LEU A 117 5.12 4.82 -11.30
CA LEU A 117 5.74 3.60 -11.80
C LEU A 117 7.27 3.68 -11.74
N LYS A 118 7.83 4.83 -12.14
CA LYS A 118 9.28 5.05 -12.24
C LYS A 118 9.96 5.32 -10.91
N HIS A 119 9.34 6.09 -10.02
CA HIS A 119 10.02 6.67 -8.86
C HIS A 119 9.54 6.16 -7.50
N PHE A 120 8.39 5.47 -7.40
CA PHE A 120 7.90 4.97 -6.12
C PHE A 120 8.42 3.56 -5.83
N PRO A 121 9.32 3.36 -4.84
CA PRO A 121 10.01 2.08 -4.61
C PRO A 121 9.34 1.21 -3.54
N PHE A 122 8.14 1.59 -3.07
CA PHE A 122 7.46 0.98 -1.93
C PHE A 122 6.05 0.48 -2.29
N LYS A 123 5.87 -0.06 -3.50
CA LYS A 123 4.56 -0.53 -3.99
C LYS A 123 4.03 -1.67 -3.14
N ALA A 124 4.89 -2.63 -2.76
CA ALA A 124 4.51 -3.74 -1.91
C ALA A 124 4.16 -3.28 -0.49
N LEU A 125 4.96 -2.39 0.10
CA LEU A 125 4.70 -1.84 1.43
C LEU A 125 3.40 -1.04 1.47
N HIS A 126 3.17 -0.17 0.48
CA HIS A 126 1.95 0.61 0.37
C HIS A 126 0.71 -0.29 0.29
N PHE A 127 0.76 -1.33 -0.55
CA PHE A 127 -0.33 -2.30 -0.67
C PHE A 127 -0.60 -3.02 0.64
N TYR A 128 0.41 -3.66 1.24
CA TYR A 128 0.20 -4.46 2.43
C TYR A 128 -0.22 -3.63 3.63
N LEU A 129 0.31 -2.41 3.78
CA LEU A 129 -0.09 -1.49 4.83
C LEU A 129 -1.53 -1.00 4.63
N THR A 130 -1.90 -0.62 3.40
CA THR A 130 -3.30 -0.27 3.06
C THR A 130 -4.25 -1.42 3.39
N ARG A 131 -3.90 -2.63 2.96
CA ARG A 131 -4.73 -3.82 3.17
C ARG A 131 -4.82 -4.19 4.66
N ALA A 132 -3.73 -4.03 5.41
CA ALA A 132 -3.73 -4.27 6.85
C ALA A 132 -4.73 -3.35 7.56
N LEU A 133 -4.71 -2.05 7.25
CA LEU A 133 -5.64 -1.09 7.84
C LEU A 133 -7.09 -1.36 7.43
N GLN A 134 -7.35 -1.76 6.18
CA GLN A 134 -8.69 -2.14 5.74
C GLN A 134 -9.24 -3.36 6.50
N LEU A 135 -8.39 -4.36 6.77
CA LEU A 135 -8.78 -5.59 7.45
C LEU A 135 -8.96 -5.40 8.96
N LEU A 136 -8.18 -4.51 9.57
CA LEU A 136 -8.23 -4.20 11.00
C LEU A 136 -9.20 -3.05 11.33
N LYS A 137 -9.81 -2.42 10.32
CA LYS A 137 -10.74 -1.31 10.49
C LYS A 137 -11.91 -1.74 11.38
N ARG A 138 -12.19 -0.92 12.39
CA ARG A 138 -13.35 -1.06 13.28
C ARG A 138 -14.53 -0.22 12.80
N ASP A 139 -15.64 -0.29 13.51
CA ASP A 139 -16.79 0.56 13.23
C ASP A 139 -16.43 2.05 13.40
N CYS A 140 -17.00 2.91 12.55
CA CYS A 140 -16.72 4.34 12.61
C CYS A 140 -17.31 4.98 13.87
N ALA A 141 -18.47 4.52 14.37
CA ALA A 141 -19.04 5.05 15.61
C ALA A 141 -18.08 4.79 16.79
N GLU A 142 -17.54 3.57 16.91
CA GLU A 142 -16.53 3.23 17.93
C GLU A 142 -15.27 4.11 17.78
N MET A 143 -14.69 4.18 16.58
CA MET A 143 -13.44 4.91 16.37
C MET A 143 -13.60 6.43 16.57
N TYR A 144 -14.76 6.98 16.23
CA TYR A 144 -15.01 8.43 16.27
C TYR A 144 -15.25 8.96 17.69
N GLU A 145 -15.58 8.07 18.64
CA GLU A 145 -15.64 8.41 20.06
C GLU A 145 -14.25 8.65 20.67
N MET A 146 -13.19 8.11 20.06
CA MET A 146 -11.81 8.30 20.50
C MET A 146 -11.15 9.50 19.81
N GLU A 147 -10.52 10.37 20.60
CA GLU A 147 -9.64 11.41 20.07
C GLU A 147 -8.20 10.90 19.99
N VAL A 148 -7.58 11.11 18.84
CA VAL A 148 -6.16 10.82 18.62
C VAL A 148 -5.40 12.09 18.32
N TYR A 149 -4.13 12.10 18.69
CA TYR A 149 -3.29 13.29 18.67
C TYR A 149 -2.07 13.09 17.79
N ARG A 150 -1.67 14.15 17.10
CA ARG A 150 -0.46 14.14 16.28
C ARG A 150 0.31 15.45 16.44
N GLY A 151 1.55 15.33 16.90
CA GLY A 151 2.50 16.43 16.97
C GLY A 151 3.40 16.50 15.73
N VAL A 152 3.70 17.72 15.26
CA VAL A 152 4.65 17.99 14.18
C VAL A 152 5.70 18.97 14.67
N ARG A 153 6.98 18.58 14.58
CA ARG A 153 8.11 19.32 15.16
C ARG A 153 8.45 20.64 14.48
N SER A 154 8.50 20.67 13.15
CA SER A 154 9.16 21.76 12.41
C SER A 154 8.26 22.53 11.44
N LEU A 155 7.08 21.99 11.11
CA LEU A 155 6.16 22.60 10.15
C LEU A 155 4.99 23.24 10.90
N ARG A 156 4.70 24.51 10.58
CA ARG A 156 3.52 25.26 11.04
C ARG A 156 2.51 25.32 9.91
N TYR A 157 1.65 24.31 9.82
CA TYR A 157 0.66 24.23 8.76
C TYR A 157 -0.41 25.30 8.91
N GLN A 158 -0.82 25.91 7.81
CA GLN A 158 -2.00 26.77 7.74
C GLN A 158 -3.14 26.03 7.04
N PRO A 159 -4.40 26.21 7.44
CA PRO A 159 -5.52 25.68 6.68
C PRO A 159 -5.62 26.41 5.34
N GLY A 160 -5.82 25.68 4.24
CA GLY A 160 -6.08 26.33 2.94
C GLY A 160 -7.37 27.15 2.94
N LYS A 161 -8.39 26.70 3.69
CA LYS A 161 -9.65 27.41 3.94
C LYS A 161 -10.24 26.99 5.28
N ARG A 162 -10.82 27.91 6.06
CA ARG A 162 -11.60 27.57 7.26
C ARG A 162 -12.82 26.70 6.88
N GLY A 163 -13.07 25.63 7.62
CA GLY A 163 -14.09 24.64 7.27
C GLY A 163 -13.75 23.81 6.01
N GLY A 164 -12.54 23.98 5.47
CA GLY A 164 -12.07 23.25 4.29
C GLY A 164 -11.90 21.77 4.55
N MET A 165 -11.85 21.01 3.46
CA MET A 165 -11.50 19.60 3.49
C MET A 165 -10.00 19.43 3.33
N VAL A 166 -9.43 18.50 4.09
CA VAL A 166 -8.00 18.21 4.08
C VAL A 166 -7.76 16.70 4.12
N ARG A 167 -6.56 16.31 3.68
CA ARG A 167 -5.97 15.00 3.90
C ARG A 167 -4.51 15.15 4.29
N PHE A 168 -3.95 14.15 4.96
CA PHE A 168 -2.52 14.18 5.31
C PHE A 168 -1.59 13.92 4.12
N GLY A 169 -2.08 13.24 3.07
CA GLY A 169 -1.27 12.92 1.89
C GLY A 169 -0.17 11.88 2.12
N THR A 170 -0.17 11.25 3.29
CA THR A 170 0.70 10.14 3.68
C THR A 170 -0.07 9.27 4.68
N PHE A 171 0.48 8.11 5.03
CA PHE A 171 0.04 7.46 6.25
C PHE A 171 0.39 8.37 7.43
N ALA A 172 -0.55 8.56 8.35
CA ALA A 172 -0.39 9.50 9.44
C ALA A 172 -0.47 8.77 10.77
N SER A 173 0.69 8.62 11.41
CA SER A 173 0.78 8.15 12.80
C SER A 173 0.20 9.18 13.75
N SER A 174 -0.65 8.73 14.64
CA SER A 174 -1.22 9.49 15.75
C SER A 174 -1.20 8.63 17.01
N SER A 175 -1.49 9.19 18.17
CA SER A 175 -1.49 8.48 19.44
C SER A 175 -2.78 8.75 20.20
N LEU A 176 -3.28 7.76 20.96
CA LEU A 176 -4.34 7.98 21.94
C LEU A 176 -3.84 8.84 23.12
N ASP A 177 -2.55 8.79 23.45
CA ASP A 177 -1.93 9.63 24.46
C ASP A 177 -1.45 10.97 23.85
N ARG A 178 -2.08 12.06 24.31
CA ARG A 178 -1.72 13.43 23.98
C ARG A 178 -0.26 13.76 24.31
N ASN A 179 0.26 13.23 25.42
CA ASN A 179 1.63 13.47 25.86
C ASN A 179 2.64 12.77 24.96
N VAL A 180 2.36 11.55 24.51
CA VAL A 180 3.15 10.86 23.48
C VAL A 180 3.21 11.71 22.22
N ALA A 181 2.06 12.19 21.73
CA ALA A 181 2.02 13.02 20.53
C ALA A 181 2.88 14.30 20.63
N HIS A 182 2.94 14.94 21.82
CA HIS A 182 3.78 16.13 22.05
C HIS A 182 5.29 15.84 21.93
N ARG A 183 5.75 14.62 22.21
CA ARG A 183 7.17 14.23 22.02
C ARG A 183 7.60 14.32 20.55
N PHE A 184 6.66 14.14 19.62
CA PHE A 184 6.88 14.29 18.19
C PHE A 184 6.86 15.75 17.71
N GLY A 185 6.41 16.68 18.57
CA GLY A 185 6.55 18.12 18.39
C GLY A 185 5.26 18.90 18.53
N SER A 186 5.40 20.23 18.58
CA SER A 186 4.29 21.15 18.88
C SER A 186 4.17 22.32 17.90
N ALA A 187 4.98 22.38 16.83
CA ALA A 187 4.87 23.46 15.84
C ALA A 187 3.50 23.43 15.12
N THR A 188 3.03 22.23 14.77
CA THR A 188 1.60 22.00 14.52
C THR A 188 1.14 20.85 15.40
N PHE A 189 -0.01 20.99 16.03
CA PHE A 189 -0.61 19.93 16.84
C PHE A 189 -2.04 19.67 16.38
N PHE A 190 -2.36 18.40 16.15
CA PHE A 190 -3.66 17.96 15.68
C PHE A 190 -4.38 17.20 16.78
N THR A 191 -5.64 17.58 17.04
CA THR A 191 -6.64 16.73 17.69
C THR A 191 -7.55 16.20 16.58
N ILE A 192 -7.69 14.88 16.50
CA ILE A 192 -8.30 14.20 15.36
C ILE A 192 -9.36 13.21 15.85
N ARG A 193 -10.53 13.23 15.22
CA ARG A 193 -11.50 12.13 15.30
C ARG A 193 -11.50 11.42 13.96
N THR A 194 -11.07 10.16 13.95
CA THR A 194 -10.85 9.37 12.73
C THR A 194 -11.86 8.21 12.67
N CYS A 195 -12.33 7.87 11.46
CA CYS A 195 -13.17 6.68 11.22
C CYS A 195 -12.43 5.56 10.49
N PHE A 196 -11.25 5.86 9.92
CA PHE A 196 -10.44 4.90 9.17
C PHE A 196 -9.09 4.62 9.82
N GLY A 197 -8.75 5.35 10.88
CA GLY A 197 -7.60 5.08 11.72
C GLY A 197 -7.74 3.73 12.42
N VAL A 198 -6.61 3.05 12.57
CA VAL A 198 -6.57 1.73 13.21
C VAL A 198 -5.59 1.81 14.38
N PRO A 199 -6.01 1.44 15.61
CA PRO A 199 -5.08 1.20 16.71
C PRO A 199 -4.16 0.03 16.35
N ILE A 200 -2.87 0.31 16.26
CA ILE A 200 -1.84 -0.66 15.88
C ILE A 200 -0.82 -0.91 16.99
N ALA A 201 -1.11 -0.48 18.23
CA ALA A 201 -0.24 -0.69 19.38
C ALA A 201 0.18 -2.16 19.53
N ASP A 202 -0.74 -3.11 19.40
CA ASP A 202 -0.47 -4.55 19.49
C ASP A 202 0.49 -5.07 18.41
N PHE A 203 0.56 -4.37 17.28
CA PHE A 203 1.36 -4.67 16.10
C PHE A 203 2.65 -3.83 16.03
N SER A 204 2.88 -2.91 16.97
CA SER A 204 4.01 -1.98 16.94
C SER A 204 5.20 -2.48 17.77
N TYR A 205 6.39 -1.97 17.44
CA TYR A 205 7.59 -2.15 18.28
C TYR A 205 7.47 -1.40 19.61
N ILE A 206 6.71 -0.30 19.65
CA ILE A 206 6.61 0.60 20.79
C ILE A 206 5.14 0.69 21.18
N ARG A 207 4.68 -0.26 22.00
CA ARG A 207 3.27 -0.35 22.41
C ARG A 207 2.81 0.90 23.18
N ASP A 208 3.70 1.46 23.99
CA ASP A 208 3.47 2.65 24.82
C ASP A 208 3.22 3.93 24.01
N GLU A 209 3.44 3.91 22.68
CA GLU A 209 3.03 5.03 21.83
C GLU A 209 1.52 5.06 21.58
N GLU A 210 0.79 3.98 21.92
CA GLU A 210 -0.65 3.83 21.68
C GLU A 210 -1.04 4.28 20.26
N GLU A 211 -0.23 3.84 19.28
CA GLU A 211 -0.29 4.38 17.93
C GLU A 211 -1.61 4.01 17.24
N VAL A 212 -2.26 5.04 16.69
CA VAL A 212 -3.36 4.92 15.74
C VAL A 212 -2.86 5.37 14.38
N LEU A 213 -2.85 4.46 13.41
CA LEU A 213 -2.37 4.74 12.06
C LEU A 213 -3.54 5.07 11.14
N ILE A 214 -3.50 6.27 10.57
CA ILE A 214 -4.52 6.81 9.67
C ILE A 214 -4.10 6.58 8.21
N PRO A 215 -4.97 6.00 7.35
CA PRO A 215 -4.65 5.78 5.94
C PRO A 215 -4.61 7.07 5.12
N VAL A 216 -3.89 7.04 4.00
CA VAL A 216 -3.65 8.19 3.12
C VAL A 216 -4.95 8.84 2.60
N TYR A 217 -5.98 8.01 2.38
CA TYR A 217 -7.20 8.37 1.68
C TYR A 217 -8.31 8.92 2.58
N GLU A 218 -8.13 8.95 3.91
CA GLU A 218 -9.16 9.51 4.79
C GLU A 218 -9.28 11.03 4.60
N ARG A 219 -10.53 11.50 4.53
CA ARG A 219 -10.85 12.91 4.36
C ARG A 219 -11.41 13.51 5.64
N PHE A 220 -10.82 14.62 6.04
CA PHE A 220 -11.17 15.36 7.24
C PHE A 220 -11.73 16.75 6.91
N ARG A 221 -12.62 17.24 7.76
CA ARG A 221 -13.01 18.65 7.82
C ARG A 221 -12.17 19.36 8.87
N VAL A 222 -11.68 20.55 8.56
CA VAL A 222 -11.07 21.45 9.56
C VAL A 222 -12.18 22.11 10.37
N CYS A 223 -12.46 21.58 11.57
CA CYS A 223 -13.51 22.07 12.46
C CYS A 223 -13.08 23.30 13.25
N ASN A 224 -11.82 23.33 13.68
CA ASN A 224 -11.24 24.47 14.37
C ASN A 224 -9.76 24.65 13.98
N PHE A 225 -9.33 25.90 13.99
CA PHE A 225 -7.93 26.28 13.81
C PHE A 225 -7.61 27.49 14.69
N THR A 226 -6.61 27.31 15.56
CA THR A 226 -6.08 28.37 16.42
C THR A 226 -4.59 28.52 16.17
N GLN A 227 -4.16 29.75 15.91
CA GLN A 227 -2.75 30.09 15.82
C GLN A 227 -2.30 30.68 17.15
N ASP A 228 -1.37 30.00 17.81
CA ASP A 228 -0.65 30.48 18.99
C ASP A 228 0.75 30.98 18.59
N LYS A 229 1.43 31.74 19.46
CA LYS A 229 2.76 32.32 19.22
C LYS A 229 3.76 31.27 18.73
N ASN A 230 3.68 30.06 19.27
CA ASN A 230 4.63 28.99 18.98
C ASN A 230 4.04 27.77 18.28
N SER A 231 2.71 27.66 18.18
CA SER A 231 2.01 26.45 17.73
C SER A 231 0.79 26.76 16.87
N ASN A 232 0.56 25.94 15.85
CA ASN A 232 -0.69 25.91 15.10
C ASN A 232 -1.53 24.70 15.54
N LEU A 233 -2.72 24.95 16.08
CA LEU A 233 -3.61 23.91 16.60
C LEU A 233 -4.74 23.64 15.62
N PHE A 234 -4.92 22.37 15.24
CA PHE A 234 -6.00 21.91 14.36
C PHE A 234 -6.92 20.95 15.11
N VAL A 235 -8.22 21.12 14.90
CA VAL A 235 -9.23 20.10 15.22
C VAL A 235 -9.79 19.55 13.92
N LEU A 236 -9.56 18.27 13.67
CA LEU A 236 -9.95 17.58 12.44
C LEU A 236 -10.98 16.49 12.74
N HIS A 237 -12.12 16.54 12.07
CA HIS A 237 -13.12 15.48 12.16
C HIS A 237 -13.20 14.72 10.85
N SER A 238 -13.19 13.40 10.92
CA SER A 238 -13.42 12.53 9.78
C SER A 238 -14.78 12.84 9.17
N THR A 239 -14.83 12.79 7.84
CA THR A 239 -16.09 12.91 7.11
C THR A 239 -16.77 11.56 6.89
N ASN A 240 -16.24 10.48 7.49
CA ASN A 240 -16.60 9.09 7.20
C ASN A 240 -16.64 8.79 5.69
N ARG A 241 -15.75 9.44 4.93
CA ARG A 241 -15.61 9.29 3.48
C ARG A 241 -14.15 9.26 3.12
N THR A 242 -13.84 8.43 2.13
CA THR A 242 -12.51 8.36 1.53
C THR A 242 -12.46 9.22 0.28
N PHE A 243 -11.25 9.55 -0.16
CA PHE A 243 -10.98 10.15 -1.46
C PHE A 243 -9.70 9.51 -1.97
N SER A 244 -9.70 9.03 -3.21
CA SER A 244 -8.50 8.55 -3.90
C SER A 244 -8.53 9.03 -5.34
N ARG A 245 -7.38 9.47 -5.86
CA ARG A 245 -7.24 9.77 -7.29
C ARG A 245 -6.89 8.54 -8.11
N TYR A 246 -6.41 7.52 -7.42
CA TYR A 246 -5.81 6.33 -8.00
C TYR A 246 -6.51 5.08 -7.47
N ASN A 247 -6.69 4.08 -8.34
CA ASN A 247 -7.17 2.77 -7.95
C ASN A 247 -6.50 1.70 -8.83
N CYS A 248 -5.81 0.72 -8.25
CA CYS A 248 -5.19 -0.39 -8.97
C CYS A 248 -4.13 0.02 -10.02
N VAL A 249 -3.46 1.15 -9.81
CA VAL A 249 -2.63 1.84 -10.84
C VAL A 249 -1.48 0.99 -11.37
N TYR A 250 -0.91 0.13 -10.52
CA TYR A 250 0.18 -0.74 -10.91
C TYR A 250 -0.24 -1.79 -11.94
N ILE A 251 -1.51 -2.22 -11.88
CA ILE A 251 -2.08 -3.27 -12.74
C ILE A 251 -2.62 -2.66 -14.03
N GLU A 252 -3.19 -1.44 -13.97
CA GLU A 252 -3.63 -0.71 -15.16
C GLU A 252 -2.51 -0.72 -16.21
N GLY A 253 -2.74 -1.30 -17.39
CA GLY A 253 -1.77 -1.35 -18.48
C GLY A 253 -0.68 -2.44 -18.40
N GLN A 254 -0.70 -3.32 -17.39
CA GLN A 254 -0.06 -4.64 -17.52
C GLN A 254 -1.05 -5.51 -18.30
N SER A 255 -0.68 -5.92 -19.52
CA SER A 255 -1.54 -6.83 -20.28
C SER A 255 -1.77 -8.12 -19.47
N PRO A 256 -2.97 -8.74 -19.51
CA PRO A 256 -3.25 -9.99 -18.79
C PRO A 256 -2.24 -11.11 -19.08
N LEU A 257 -1.56 -11.02 -20.23
CA LEU A 257 -0.59 -11.99 -20.72
C LEU A 257 0.76 -11.97 -19.99
N GLU A 258 1.19 -10.83 -19.41
CA GLU A 258 2.47 -10.76 -18.68
C GLU A 258 2.40 -11.35 -17.26
N GLY A 259 1.21 -11.44 -16.69
CA GLY A 259 0.97 -12.11 -15.39
C GLY A 259 0.77 -13.62 -15.53
N MET A 260 0.06 -14.04 -16.59
CA MET A 260 -0.25 -15.45 -16.84
C MET A 260 0.90 -16.22 -17.50
N GLY A 261 1.76 -15.54 -18.27
CA GLY A 261 2.91 -16.17 -18.93
C GLY A 261 3.90 -16.79 -17.93
N ASN A 262 4.11 -16.17 -16.77
CA ASN A 262 5.03 -16.69 -15.75
C ASN A 262 4.44 -17.85 -14.93
N LEU A 263 3.12 -17.86 -14.71
CA LEU A 263 2.47 -18.98 -14.01
C LEU A 263 2.45 -20.25 -14.87
N LEU A 264 2.20 -20.10 -16.17
CA LEU A 264 2.27 -21.22 -17.13
C LEU A 264 3.70 -21.74 -17.31
N LEU A 265 4.69 -20.85 -17.37
CA LEU A 265 6.11 -21.25 -17.47
C LEU A 265 6.61 -21.97 -16.21
N ASP A 266 6.21 -21.53 -15.01
CA ASP A 266 6.61 -22.20 -13.77
C ASP A 266 5.94 -23.58 -13.63
N SER A 267 4.69 -23.73 -14.05
CA SER A 267 4.00 -25.03 -14.11
C SER A 267 4.60 -25.97 -15.17
N LEU A 268 4.95 -25.44 -16.36
CA LEU A 268 5.63 -26.20 -17.42
C LEU A 268 7.05 -26.60 -17.02
N ALA A 269 7.80 -25.73 -16.33
CA ALA A 269 9.14 -26.03 -15.83
C ALA A 269 9.13 -27.10 -14.72
N ALA A 270 8.10 -27.10 -13.87
CA ALA A 270 7.90 -28.18 -12.90
C ALA A 270 7.52 -29.51 -13.57
N PHE A 271 6.85 -29.47 -14.72
CA PHE A 271 6.50 -30.64 -15.53
C PHE A 271 7.73 -31.21 -16.26
N THR A 272 8.57 -30.36 -16.85
CA THR A 272 9.80 -30.78 -17.55
C THR A 272 10.90 -31.28 -16.61
N ALA A 273 10.91 -30.85 -15.34
CA ALA A 273 11.86 -31.35 -14.34
C ALA A 273 11.54 -32.78 -13.83
N LYS A 274 10.34 -33.31 -14.11
CA LYS A 274 9.90 -34.66 -13.66
C LYS A 274 9.72 -35.68 -14.79
N ALA A 275 9.70 -35.25 -16.05
CA ALA A 275 9.53 -36.14 -17.20
C ALA A 275 10.77 -36.11 -18.09
N SER A 276 11.47 -37.25 -18.21
CA SER A 276 12.56 -37.45 -19.19
C SER A 276 12.05 -37.61 -20.63
N CYS A 277 11.01 -36.90 -21.03
CA CYS A 277 10.46 -36.96 -22.38
C CYS A 277 10.30 -35.56 -22.98
N PHE A 278 10.97 -35.35 -24.11
CA PHE A 278 10.76 -34.18 -24.97
C PHE A 278 9.39 -34.29 -25.64
N ALA A 279 8.40 -33.56 -25.13
CA ALA A 279 7.17 -33.32 -25.87
C ALA A 279 7.39 -32.16 -26.85
N VAL A 280 7.23 -32.42 -28.16
CA VAL A 280 7.22 -31.37 -29.18
C VAL A 280 5.81 -30.81 -29.27
N PHE A 281 5.60 -29.61 -28.71
CA PHE A 281 4.32 -28.91 -28.81
C PHE A 281 4.20 -28.28 -30.21
N THR A 282 3.25 -28.75 -31.02
CA THR A 282 2.86 -28.06 -32.26
C THR A 282 1.55 -27.31 -32.02
N VAL A 283 1.58 -25.99 -32.22
CA VAL A 283 0.39 -25.13 -32.11
C VAL A 283 -0.27 -25.06 -33.48
N ARG A 284 -1.51 -25.54 -33.60
CA ARG A 284 -2.34 -25.30 -34.78
C ARG A 284 -3.52 -24.38 -34.41
N PRO A 285 -3.70 -23.24 -35.10
CA PRO A 285 -4.88 -22.40 -34.90
C PRO A 285 -6.09 -23.03 -35.59
N SER A 286 -7.16 -23.28 -34.83
CA SER A 286 -8.47 -23.70 -35.35
C SER A 286 -9.46 -22.54 -35.21
N HIS A 287 -10.14 -22.17 -36.30
CA HIS A 287 -11.22 -21.18 -36.27
C HIS A 287 -12.55 -21.89 -36.02
N VAL A 288 -13.31 -21.47 -35.01
CA VAL A 288 -14.71 -21.87 -34.82
C VAL A 288 -15.57 -20.63 -34.91
N ILE A 289 -16.49 -20.60 -35.90
CA ILE A 289 -17.48 -19.55 -36.05
C ILE A 289 -18.75 -20.01 -35.32
N VAL A 290 -19.13 -19.31 -34.26
CA VAL A 290 -20.46 -19.44 -33.64
C VAL A 290 -21.15 -18.07 -33.71
N ASN A 291 -22.42 -18.09 -34.11
CA ASN A 291 -23.23 -16.91 -34.38
C ASN A 291 -23.27 -15.92 -33.20
N SER A 292 -23.14 -14.65 -33.57
CA SER A 292 -23.55 -13.41 -32.88
C SER A 292 -22.87 -12.97 -31.58
N GLU A 293 -21.55 -13.16 -31.41
CA GLU A 293 -20.65 -12.25 -30.67
C GLU A 293 -19.18 -12.72 -30.82
N PRO A 294 -18.19 -11.86 -31.14
CA PRO A 294 -16.82 -12.31 -31.33
C PRO A 294 -16.14 -12.55 -29.98
N ARG A 295 -16.20 -13.77 -29.47
CA ARG A 295 -15.32 -14.27 -28.41
C ARG A 295 -14.23 -15.14 -29.03
N LEU A 296 -12.98 -14.74 -28.86
CA LEU A 296 -11.83 -15.51 -29.32
C LEU A 296 -11.61 -16.67 -28.35
N TYR A 297 -11.96 -17.90 -28.75
CA TYR A 297 -11.66 -19.11 -28.00
C TYR A 297 -10.41 -19.76 -28.58
N VAL A 298 -9.34 -19.84 -27.80
CA VAL A 298 -8.14 -20.64 -28.14
C VAL A 298 -8.31 -22.00 -27.49
N ILE A 299 -8.67 -23.01 -28.28
CA ILE A 299 -8.77 -24.39 -27.82
C ILE A 299 -7.38 -25.03 -27.97
N TRP A 300 -6.83 -25.53 -26.86
CA TRP A 300 -5.59 -26.29 -26.86
C TRP A 300 -5.90 -27.76 -27.09
N VAL A 301 -5.44 -28.32 -28.21
CA VAL A 301 -5.47 -29.77 -28.46
C VAL A 301 -4.05 -30.29 -28.24
N ALA A 302 -3.86 -31.09 -27.20
CA ALA A 302 -2.61 -31.82 -26.99
C ALA A 302 -2.71 -33.16 -27.73
N ASP A 303 -1.88 -33.36 -28.75
CA ASP A 303 -1.74 -34.64 -29.41
C ASP A 303 -0.60 -35.42 -28.74
N MET A 304 -0.95 -36.42 -27.92
CA MET A 304 0.01 -37.27 -27.21
C MET A 304 0.24 -38.57 -27.99
N SER A 305 0.94 -38.47 -29.12
CA SER A 305 1.32 -39.63 -29.92
C SER A 305 2.74 -40.13 -29.60
N SER A 306 3.05 -40.41 -28.32
CA SER A 306 4.15 -41.32 -27.90
C SER A 306 4.46 -41.20 -26.40
N CYS A 307 3.66 -41.83 -25.54
CA CYS A 307 4.07 -42.23 -24.19
C CYS A 307 3.15 -43.38 -23.74
N TRP A 308 3.42 -44.58 -24.24
CA TRP A 308 2.82 -45.81 -23.69
C TRP A 308 3.73 -46.30 -22.58
N ASP A 309 3.33 -46.00 -21.34
CA ASP A 309 3.09 -46.96 -20.26
C ASP A 309 3.06 -46.22 -18.92
N GLY A 310 1.88 -46.18 -18.29
CA GLY A 310 1.69 -45.78 -16.90
C GLY A 310 1.19 -44.35 -16.64
N PHE A 311 0.02 -43.96 -17.18
CA PHE A 311 -0.60 -42.67 -16.81
C PHE A 311 -2.15 -42.72 -16.79
N ALA A 312 -2.73 -43.72 -16.13
CA ALA A 312 -4.19 -43.85 -16.03
C ALA A 312 -4.84 -43.15 -14.80
N GLU A 313 -4.07 -42.66 -13.83
CA GLU A 313 -4.64 -42.15 -12.56
C GLU A 313 -4.63 -40.62 -12.38
N LEU A 314 -3.95 -39.85 -13.25
CA LEU A 314 -3.79 -38.38 -13.08
C LEU A 314 -4.61 -37.53 -14.06
N MET A 315 -5.31 -38.13 -15.02
CA MET A 315 -6.11 -37.42 -16.02
C MET A 315 -7.50 -36.97 -15.52
N PHE A 316 -7.95 -37.49 -14.38
CA PHE A 316 -9.26 -37.11 -13.83
C PHE A 316 -9.24 -35.76 -13.08
N ASP A 317 -8.11 -35.33 -12.54
CA ASP A 317 -8.04 -34.10 -11.73
C ASP A 317 -7.87 -32.81 -12.55
N ALA A 318 -7.13 -32.87 -13.68
CA ALA A 318 -6.89 -31.68 -14.51
C ALA A 318 -8.12 -31.26 -15.33
N THR A 319 -8.92 -32.24 -15.76
CA THR A 319 -10.12 -32.00 -16.59
C THR A 319 -11.24 -31.34 -15.77
N TYR A 320 -11.30 -31.59 -14.46
CA TYR A 320 -12.33 -31.02 -13.59
C TYR A 320 -12.13 -29.51 -13.31
N LEU A 321 -10.90 -29.01 -13.38
CA LEU A 321 -10.57 -27.60 -13.17
C LEU A 321 -10.92 -26.69 -14.36
N ILE A 322 -11.09 -27.25 -15.56
CA ILE A 322 -11.42 -26.48 -16.78
C ILE A 322 -12.94 -26.21 -16.88
N ASN A 323 -13.79 -27.00 -16.22
CA ASN A 323 -15.25 -26.87 -16.31
C ASN A 323 -15.90 -26.04 -15.18
N LEU A 324 -15.12 -25.38 -14.32
CA LEU A 324 -15.63 -24.62 -13.16
C LEU A 324 -15.29 -23.12 -13.18
N LEU A 325 -14.98 -22.55 -14.35
CA LEU A 325 -14.81 -21.11 -14.59
C LEU A 325 -15.57 -20.66 -15.85
#